data_AF-A0A1F6MAP0-F1
#
_entry.id   AF-A0A1F6MAP0-F1
#
_cell.length_a   1.000
_cell.length_b   1.000
_cell.length_c   1.000
_cell.angle_alpha   90.00
_cell.angle_beta   90.00
_cell.angle_gamma   90.00
#
_symmetry.space_group_name_H-M   'P 1'
#
loop_
_entity.id
_entity.type
_entity.pdbx_description
1 polymer ?
#
loop_
_entity_poly.entity_id
_entity_poly.type
_entity_poly.pdbx_seq_one_letter_code
_entity_poly.pdbx_strand_id
1 'polypeptide(L)'
;MEENPKNQSDRRYYLFAMRIVGDFGATIAIPVVALVLLGRYIDHRYNNSGYLFTLIGFAVAALVSAKIIYKKAKKYGQDYQNLK
;
A
#
# COMPACT_ATOMS: atom_id res chain seq x y z
N MET A 1 -13.30 33.90 -20.13
CA MET A 1 -12.23 33.21 -19.36
C MET A 1 -11.82 32.03 -20.22
N GLU A 2 -10.74 32.16 -20.98
CA GLU A 2 -10.21 31.03 -21.77
C GLU A 2 -9.80 29.91 -20.82
N GLU A 3 -10.50 28.77 -20.91
CA GLU A 3 -10.12 27.58 -20.16
C GLU A 3 -8.81 27.06 -20.74
N ASN A 4 -7.70 27.37 -20.08
CA ASN A 4 -6.37 26.94 -20.51
C ASN A 4 -6.27 25.41 -20.39
N PRO A 5 -6.11 24.66 -21.51
CA PRO A 5 -6.09 23.20 -21.51
C PRO A 5 -4.94 22.59 -20.67
N LYS A 6 -3.96 23.40 -20.24
CA LYS A 6 -2.93 22.99 -19.28
C LYS A 6 -3.49 22.64 -17.90
N ASN A 7 -4.54 23.32 -17.43
CA ASN A 7 -5.03 23.17 -16.05
C ASN A 7 -5.82 21.86 -15.84
N GLN A 8 -6.49 21.35 -16.87
CA GLN A 8 -7.19 20.06 -16.78
C GLN A 8 -6.22 18.87 -16.74
N SER A 9 -5.10 18.97 -17.46
CA SER A 9 -4.03 17.97 -17.49
C SER A 9 -3.37 17.82 -16.12
N ASP A 10 -2.97 18.94 -15.52
CA ASP A 10 -2.32 18.98 -14.21
C ASP A 10 -3.21 18.39 -13.10
N ARG A 11 -4.51 18.72 -13.12
CA ARG A 11 -5.48 18.14 -12.16
C ARG A 11 -5.56 16.62 -12.29
N ARG A 12 -5.57 16.07 -13.50
CA ARG A 12 -5.61 14.61 -13.72
C ARG A 12 -4.36 13.92 -13.19
N TYR A 13 -3.17 14.50 -13.40
CA TYR A 13 -1.93 13.97 -12.84
C TYR A 13 -1.91 14.03 -11.31
N TYR A 14 -2.36 15.11 -10.69
CA TYR A 14 -2.46 15.21 -9.24
C TYR A 14 -3.43 14.19 -8.63
N LEU A 15 -4.62 14.05 -9.21
CA LEU A 15 -5.61 13.06 -8.75
C LEU A 15 -5.07 11.63 -8.93
N PHE A 16 -4.36 11.37 -10.03
CA PHE A 16 -3.72 10.09 -10.27
C PHE A 16 -2.61 9.80 -9.25
N ALA A 17 -1.74 10.78 -8.95
CA ALA A 17 -0.72 10.65 -7.93
C ALA A 17 -1.33 10.40 -6.54
N MET A 18 -2.38 11.13 -6.15
CA MET A 18 -3.09 10.91 -4.89
C MET A 18 -3.72 9.52 -4.81
N ARG A 19 -4.29 9.02 -5.92
CA ARG A 19 -4.80 7.65 -6.01
C ARG A 19 -3.70 6.62 -5.79
N ILE A 20 -2.53 6.82 -6.41
CA ILE A 20 -1.37 5.94 -6.23
C ILE A 20 -0.94 5.90 -4.76
N VAL A 21 -0.77 7.07 -4.14
CA VAL A 21 -0.35 7.19 -2.73
C VAL A 21 -1.35 6.50 -1.82
N GLY A 22 -2.65 6.76 -1.99
CA GLY A 22 -3.69 6.13 -1.19
C GLY A 22 -3.75 4.61 -1.37
N ASP A 23 -3.66 4.13 -2.61
CA ASP A 23 -3.73 2.71 -2.90
C ASP A 23 -2.50 1.95 -2.38
N PHE A 24 -1.29 2.48 -2.56
CA PHE A 24 -0.08 1.88 -1.98
C PHE A 24 -0.07 1.94 -0.46
N GLY A 25 -0.46 3.07 0.12
CA GLY A 25 -0.58 3.23 1.57
C GLY A 25 -1.53 2.21 2.18
N ALA A 26 -2.72 2.04 1.61
CA ALA A 26 -3.68 1.04 2.04
C ALA A 26 -3.14 -0.40 1.84
N THR A 27 -2.51 -0.67 0.70
CA THR A 27 -1.92 -1.98 0.39
C THR A 27 -0.84 -2.39 1.40
N ILE A 28 -0.11 -1.44 1.98
CA ILE A 28 0.89 -1.71 3.02
C ILE A 28 0.23 -1.79 4.40
N ALA A 29 -0.57 -0.78 4.76
CA ALA A 29 -1.10 -0.62 6.10
C ALA A 29 -2.04 -1.77 6.50
N ILE A 30 -2.93 -2.20 5.59
CA ILE A 30 -3.92 -3.25 5.86
C ILE A 30 -3.25 -4.57 6.28
N PRO A 31 -2.37 -5.20 5.47
CA PRO A 31 -1.76 -6.47 5.84
C PRO A 31 -0.83 -6.35 7.05
N VAL A 32 -0.09 -5.25 7.19
CA VAL A 32 0.78 -5.03 8.36
C VAL A 32 -0.03 -4.98 9.64
N VAL A 33 -1.06 -4.13 9.71
CA VAL A 33 -1.90 -4.00 10.91
C VAL A 33 -2.63 -5.31 11.20
N ALA A 34 -3.23 -5.95 10.19
CA ALA A 34 -3.96 -7.19 10.38
C ALA A 34 -3.08 -8.32 10.92
N LEU A 35 -1.90 -8.54 10.32
CA LEU A 35 -1.02 -9.65 10.70
C LEU A 35 -0.26 -9.38 12.00
N VAL A 36 0.12 -8.14 12.29
CA VAL A 36 0.73 -7.77 13.58
C VAL A 36 -0.27 -7.95 14.72
N LEU A 37 -1.53 -7.52 14.54
CA LEU A 37 -2.56 -7.72 15.56
C LEU A 37 -2.86 -9.21 15.77
N LEU A 38 -2.92 -9.98 14.69
CA LEU A 38 -3.09 -11.43 14.77
C LEU A 38 -1.90 -12.11 15.48
N GLY A 39 -0.67 -11.73 15.12
CA GLY A 39 0.54 -12.24 15.76
C GLY A 39 0.59 -11.93 17.25
N ARG A 40 0.23 -10.69 17.62
CA ARG A 40 0.15 -10.27 19.02
C ARG A 40 -0.94 -11.02 19.80
N TYR A 41 -2.10 -11.25 19.19
CA TYR A 41 -3.16 -12.05 19.80
C TYR A 41 -2.70 -13.48 20.10
N ILE A 42 -1.96 -14.08 19.18
CA ILE A 42 -1.36 -15.42 19.34
C ILE A 42 -0.28 -15.40 20.43
N ASP A 43 0.66 -14.44 20.41
CA ASP A 43 1.70 -14.29 21.44
C ASP A 43 1.07 -14.24 22.85
N HIS A 44 0.01 -13.44 23.04
CA HIS A 44 -0.73 -13.37 24.30
C HIS A 44 -1.45 -14.68 24.67
N ARG A 45 -2.04 -15.39 23.70
CA ARG A 45 -2.81 -16.61 23.96
C ARG A 45 -1.95 -17.76 24.50
N TYR A 46 -0.71 -17.85 24.05
CA TYR A 46 0.21 -18.94 24.40
C TYR A 46 1.11 -18.61 25.62
N ASN A 47 0.83 -17.53 26.37
CA ASN A 47 1.71 -17.02 27.44
C ASN A 47 3.17 -16.86 26.98
N ASN A 48 3.36 -16.63 25.68
CA ASN A 48 4.68 -16.45 25.12
C ASN A 48 5.12 -15.02 25.48
N SER A 49 6.06 -14.89 26.42
CA SER A 49 6.63 -13.59 26.79
C SER A 49 7.46 -12.95 25.66
N GLY A 50 7.61 -13.63 24.52
CA GLY A 50 8.36 -13.18 23.36
C GLY A 50 7.45 -12.68 22.24
N TYR A 51 7.91 -11.66 21.52
CA TYR A 51 7.22 -11.05 20.37
C TYR A 51 7.41 -11.83 19.05
N LEU A 52 7.60 -13.15 19.14
CA LEU A 52 8.04 -13.98 18.01
C LEU A 52 6.98 -14.06 16.92
N PHE A 53 5.71 -14.32 17.27
CA PHE A 53 4.64 -14.41 16.27
C PHE A 53 4.32 -13.03 15.68
N THR A 54 4.41 -11.98 16.49
CA THR A 54 4.30 -10.59 16.01
C THR A 54 5.37 -10.26 14.96
N LEU A 55 6.64 -10.63 15.20
CA LEU A 55 7.75 -10.35 14.28
C LEU A 55 7.60 -11.14 12.97
N ILE A 56 7.21 -12.41 13.07
CA ILE A 56 6.91 -13.25 11.90
C ILE A 56 5.74 -12.67 11.11
N GLY A 57 4.65 -12.27 11.79
CA GLY A 57 3.49 -11.64 11.17
C GLY A 57 3.87 -10.37 10.41
N PHE A 58 4.73 -9.53 10.99
CA PHE A 58 5.27 -8.35 10.33
C PHE A 58 6.11 -8.69 9.09
N ALA A 59 7.02 -9.66 9.20
CA ALA A 59 7.85 -10.09 8.06
C ALA A 59 6.98 -10.65 6.91
N VAL A 60 5.98 -11.47 7.23
CA VAL A 60 5.02 -12.00 6.25
C VAL A 60 4.22 -10.86 5.63
N ALA A 61 3.74 -9.90 6.42
CA ALA A 61 3.04 -8.72 5.92
C ALA A 61 3.90 -7.91 4.95
N ALA A 62 5.17 -7.69 5.26
CA ALA A 62 6.10 -6.98 4.40
C ALA A 62 6.30 -7.72 3.06
N LEU A 63 6.48 -9.04 3.08
CA LEU A 63 6.63 -9.86 1.86
C LEU A 63 5.37 -9.85 1.00
N VAL A 64 4.20 -10.01 1.61
CA VAL A 64 2.90 -9.94 0.91
C VAL A 64 2.71 -8.58 0.28
N SER A 65 2.95 -7.51 1.04
CA SER A 65 2.85 -6.13 0.56
C SER A 65 3.82 -5.89 -0.60
N ALA A 66 5.09 -6.27 -0.48
CA ALA A 66 6.10 -6.10 -1.53
C ALA A 66 5.69 -6.78 -2.84
N LYS A 67 5.17 -8.01 -2.78
CA LYS A 67 4.68 -8.74 -3.96
C LYS A 67 3.51 -8.05 -4.64
N ILE A 68 2.57 -7.51 -3.86
CA ILE A 68 1.41 -6.76 -4.41
C ILE A 68 1.87 -5.43 -5.00
N ILE A 69 2.75 -4.72 -4.30
CA ILE A 69 3.29 -3.42 -4.70
C ILE A 69 4.00 -3.54 -6.05
N TYR A 70 4.84 -4.56 -6.24
CA TYR A 70 5.54 -4.78 -7.50
C TYR A 70 4.59 -4.88 -8.71
N LYS A 71 3.50 -5.65 -8.56
CA LYS A 71 2.47 -5.79 -9.60
C LYS A 71 1.74 -4.46 -9.85
N LYS A 72 1.36 -3.75 -8.79
CA LYS A 72 0.66 -2.46 -8.88
C LYS A 72 1.53 -1.37 -9.51
N ALA A 73 2.82 -1.31 -9.15
CA ALA A 73 3.75 -0.33 -9.69
C ALA A 73 3.88 -0.46 -11.22
N LYS A 74 4.00 -1.70 -11.72
CA LYS A 74 4.02 -1.95 -13.17
C LYS A 74 2.72 -1.49 -13.85
N LYS A 75 1.57 -1.75 -13.24
CA LYS A 75 0.27 -1.31 -13.76
C LYS A 75 0.15 0.22 -13.77
N TYR A 76 0.47 0.89 -12.67
CA TYR A 76 0.40 2.35 -12.60
C TYR A 76 1.39 3.02 -13.55
N GLY A 77 2.55 2.41 -13.83
CA GLY A 77 3.46 2.88 -14.87
C GLY A 77 2.84 2.85 -16.27
N GLN A 78 2.05 1.82 -16.59
CA GLN A 78 1.31 1.74 -17.85
C GLN A 78 0.17 2.77 -17.88
N ASP A 79 -0.60 2.89 -16.80
CA ASP A 79 -1.69 3.87 -16.68
C ASP A 79 -1.19 5.31 -16.81
N TYR A 80 0.02 5.60 -16.31
CA TYR A 80 0.67 6.91 -16.48
C TYR A 80 1.03 7.21 -17.94
N GLN A 81 1.50 6.22 -18.70
CA GLN A 81 1.81 6.42 -20.13
C GLN A 81 0.55 6.68 -20.95
N ASN A 82 -0.61 6.14 -20.55
CA ASN A 82 -1.90 6.39 -21.19
C ASN A 82 -2.50 7.76 -20.82
N LEU A 83 -1.97 8.44 -19.80
CA LEU A 83 -2.33 9.80 -19.42
C LEU A 83 -1.51 10.87 -20.18
N LYS A 84 -0.47 10.47 -20.90
CA LYS A 84 0.38 11.34 -21.72
C LYS A 84 -0.20 11.50 -23.12
#